data_AF-A0A848MK59-F1
#
_entry.id   AF-A0A848MK59-F1
#
_cell.length_a   1.000
_cell.length_b   1.000
_cell.length_c   1.000
_cell.angle_alpha   90.00
_cell.angle_beta   90.00
_cell.angle_gamma   90.00
#
_symmetry.space_group_name_H-M   'P 1'
#
loop_
_entity.id
_entity.type
_entity.pdbx_description
1 polymer ?
#
loop_
_entity_poly.entity_id
_entity_poly.type
_entity_poly.pdbx_seq_one_letter_code
_entity_poly.pdbx_strand_id
1 'polypeptide(L)'
;MNEQELHQLVLSLNQQVENNAIQNLVMRNLLITLCNTLTPVQKQQVMVQMRAIHQISDRERAVGDKQQLAILDASRREMEVMLHLIS
;
A
#
# COMPACT_ATOMS: atom_id res chain seq x y z
N MET A 1 4.83 34.49 -6.90
CA MET A 1 4.58 33.80 -5.63
C MET A 1 5.25 34.61 -4.54
N ASN A 2 4.46 35.23 -3.68
CA ASN A 2 4.99 36.03 -2.56
C ASN A 2 5.26 35.11 -1.34
N GLU A 3 5.99 35.63 -0.35
CA GLU A 3 6.44 34.86 0.82
C GLU A 3 5.27 34.30 1.65
N GLN A 4 4.14 35.01 1.70
CA GLN A 4 2.90 34.54 2.35
C GLN A 4 2.24 33.37 1.60
N GLU A 5 2.17 33.42 0.28
CA GLU A 5 1.66 32.33 -0.56
C GLU A 5 2.53 31.07 -0.42
N LEU A 6 3.86 31.25 -0.37
CA LEU A 6 4.80 30.15 -0.14
C LEU A 6 4.60 29.55 1.27
N HIS A 7 4.45 30.40 2.29
CA HIS A 7 4.23 29.92 3.65
C HIS A 7 2.93 29.13 3.80
N GLN A 8 1.83 29.63 3.21
CA GLN A 8 0.54 28.91 3.18
C GLN A 8 0.63 27.59 2.42
N LEU A 9 1.37 27.57 1.30
CA LEU A 9 1.59 26.34 0.54
C LEU A 9 2.33 25.29 1.39
N VAL A 10 3.40 25.67 2.08
CA VAL A 10 4.17 24.76 2.96
C VAL A 10 3.29 24.21 4.10
N LEU A 11 2.47 25.06 4.74
CA LEU A 11 1.56 24.61 5.78
C LEU A 11 0.52 23.62 5.24
N SER A 12 -0.05 23.90 4.06
CA SER A 12 -1.03 22.99 3.43
C SER A 12 -0.41 21.64 3.05
N LEU A 13 0.82 21.65 2.54
CA LEU A 13 1.58 20.43 2.20
C LEU A 13 1.89 19.62 3.45
N ASN A 14 2.34 20.27 4.53
CA ASN A 14 2.63 19.59 5.80
C ASN A 14 1.36 18.94 6.37
N GLN A 15 0.24 19.66 6.38
CA GLN A 15 -1.04 19.10 6.83
C GLN A 15 -1.47 17.89 5.99
N GLN A 16 -1.28 17.95 4.67
CA GLN A 16 -1.58 16.85 3.77
C GLN A 16 -0.67 15.64 4.04
N VAL A 17 0.62 15.87 4.27
CA VAL A 17 1.59 14.81 4.63
C VAL A 17 1.23 14.16 5.95
N GLU A 18 0.88 14.95 6.97
CA GLU A 18 0.44 14.45 8.28
C GLU A 18 -0.84 13.61 8.18
N ASN A 19 -1.85 14.10 7.46
CA ASN A 19 -3.09 13.37 7.24
C ASN A 19 -2.84 12.03 6.53
N ASN A 20 -2.00 12.03 5.49
CA ASN A 20 -1.63 10.81 4.77
C ASN A 20 -0.87 9.84 5.69
N ALA A 21 0.03 10.34 6.53
CA ALA A 21 0.76 9.51 7.49
C ALA A 21 -0.18 8.86 8.52
N ILE A 22 -1.15 9.61 9.05
CA ILE A 22 -2.16 9.09 9.98
C ILE A 22 -3.02 8.02 9.30
N GLN A 23 -3.51 8.29 8.08
CA GLN A 23 -4.30 7.31 7.31
C GLN A 23 -3.53 6.01 7.08
N ASN A 24 -2.24 6.12 6.71
CA ASN A 24 -1.37 4.95 6.53
C ASN A 24 -1.18 4.16 7.84
N LEU A 25 -1.00 4.85 8.98
CA LEU A 25 -0.87 4.19 10.29
C LEU A 25 -2.17 3.46 10.70
N VAL A 26 -3.32 4.08 10.49
CA VAL A 26 -4.64 3.46 10.78
C VAL A 26 -4.85 2.23 9.90
N MET A 27 -4.58 2.33 8.61
CA MET A 27 -4.68 1.20 7.68
C MET A 27 -3.74 0.06 8.08
N ARG A 28 -2.49 0.37 8.43
CA ARG A 28 -1.53 -0.63 8.91
C ARG A 28 -2.02 -1.33 10.18
N ASN A 29 -2.53 -0.58 11.16
CA ASN A 29 -3.06 -1.16 12.40
C ASN A 29 -4.28 -2.05 12.15
N LEU A 30 -5.17 -1.66 11.24
CA LEU A 30 -6.30 -2.48 10.82
C LEU A 30 -5.82 -3.79 10.17
N LEU A 31 -4.86 -3.71 9.24
CA LEU A 31 -4.29 -4.88 8.58
C LEU A 31 -3.62 -5.83 9.58
N ILE A 32 -2.86 -5.32 10.55
CA ILE A 32 -2.27 -6.12 11.63
C ILE A 32 -3.36 -6.86 12.41
N THR A 33 -4.40 -6.14 12.82
CA THR A 33 -5.51 -6.70 13.60
C THR A 33 -6.22 -7.81 12.83
N LEU A 34 -6.48 -7.60 11.54
CA LEU A 34 -7.07 -8.62 10.66
C LEU A 34 -6.14 -9.82 10.48
N CYS A 35 -4.85 -9.60 10.22
CA CYS A 35 -3.86 -10.68 10.03
C CYS A 35 -3.70 -11.57 11.28
N ASN A 36 -3.80 -10.96 12.47
CA ASN A 36 -3.73 -11.68 13.76
C ASN A 36 -4.97 -12.54 14.05
N THR A 37 -6.10 -12.29 13.38
CA THR A 37 -7.34 -13.07 13.56
C THR A 37 -7.49 -14.19 12.51
N LEU A 38 -6.58 -14.27 11.53
CA LEU A 38 -6.62 -15.31 10.50
C LEU A 38 -6.28 -16.69 11.06
N THR A 39 -7.11 -17.68 10.73
CA THR A 39 -6.79 -19.09 10.93
C THR A 39 -5.63 -19.54 10.02
N PRO A 40 -4.91 -20.63 10.35
CA PRO A 40 -3.81 -21.12 9.51
C PRO A 40 -4.19 -21.36 8.04
N VAL A 41 -5.40 -21.86 7.78
CA VAL A 41 -5.92 -22.07 6.42
C VAL A 41 -6.12 -20.76 5.67
N GLN A 42 -6.65 -19.73 6.35
CA GLN A 42 -6.83 -18.41 5.75
C GLN A 42 -5.49 -17.71 5.50
N LYS A 43 -4.51 -17.85 6.40
CA LYS A 43 -3.14 -17.37 6.18
C LYS A 43 -2.53 -17.99 4.92
N GLN A 44 -2.71 -19.30 4.73
CA GLN A 44 -2.26 -20.00 3.53
C GLN A 44 -2.95 -19.48 2.25
N GLN A 45 -4.27 -19.24 2.29
CA GLN A 45 -5.02 -18.68 1.16
C GLN A 45 -4.52 -17.29 0.78
N VAL A 46 -4.29 -16.42 1.77
CA VAL A 46 -3.72 -15.07 1.55
C VAL A 46 -2.35 -15.17 0.89
N MET A 47 -1.46 -16.03 1.40
CA MET A 47 -0.13 -16.24 0.80
C MET A 47 -0.20 -16.75 -0.66
N VAL A 48 -1.18 -17.58 -1.00
CA VAL A 48 -1.37 -18.07 -2.37
C VAL A 48 -1.86 -16.95 -3.30
N GLN A 49 -2.87 -16.17 -2.87
CA GLN A 49 -3.38 -15.03 -3.63
C GLN A 49 -2.29 -13.99 -3.89
N MET A 50 -1.43 -13.75 -2.90
CA MET A 50 -0.27 -12.86 -3.03
C MET A 50 0.69 -13.30 -4.12
N ARG A 51 1.06 -14.58 -4.16
CA ARG A 51 1.93 -15.12 -5.20
C ARG A 51 1.33 -14.94 -6.59
N ALA A 52 0.02 -15.10 -6.74
CA ALA A 52 -0.68 -14.87 -8.00
C ALA A 52 -0.60 -13.41 -8.43
N ILE A 53 -0.82 -12.46 -7.51
CA ILE A 53 -0.71 -11.02 -7.80
C ILE A 53 0.71 -10.63 -8.21
N HIS A 54 1.74 -11.16 -7.54
CA HIS A 54 3.13 -10.92 -7.93
C HIS A 54 3.43 -11.43 -9.34
N GLN A 55 2.97 -12.65 -9.67
CA GLN A 55 3.15 -13.23 -11.00
C GLN A 55 2.44 -12.42 -12.10
N ILE A 56 1.23 -11.94 -11.83
CA ILE A 56 0.48 -11.08 -12.76
C ILE A 56 1.21 -9.74 -12.93
N SER A 57 1.61 -9.09 -11.83
CA SER A 57 2.38 -7.84 -11.84
C SER A 57 3.69 -7.97 -12.64
N ASP A 58 4.46 -9.04 -12.43
CA ASP A 58 5.71 -9.30 -13.14
C ASP A 58 5.47 -9.52 -14.64
N ARG A 59 4.36 -10.17 -15.02
CA ARG A 59 3.97 -10.36 -16.41
C ARG A 59 3.55 -9.05 -17.07
N GLU A 60 2.72 -8.24 -16.42
CA GLU A 60 2.27 -6.95 -16.96
C GLU A 60 3.43 -5.94 -17.09
N ARG A 61 4.44 -6.02 -16.21
CA ARG A 61 5.71 -5.28 -16.36
C ARG A 61 6.42 -5.56 -17.67
N ALA A 62 6.37 -6.80 -18.15
CA ALA A 62 6.97 -7.17 -19.42
C ALA A 62 6.18 -6.65 -20.64
N VAL A 63 4.88 -6.38 -20.48
CA VAL A 63 3.97 -5.95 -21.56
C VAL A 63 3.93 -4.41 -21.70
N GLY A 64 4.26 -3.67 -20.63
CA GLY A 64 4.55 -2.23 -20.70
C GLY A 64 3.35 -1.29 -20.60
N ASP A 65 2.16 -1.77 -20.20
CA ASP A 65 1.04 -0.89 -19.85
C ASP A 65 1.33 -0.17 -18.53
N LYS A 66 1.84 1.06 -18.64
CA LYS A 66 2.26 1.90 -17.51
C LYS A 66 1.14 2.20 -16.51
N GLN A 67 -0.12 2.21 -16.95
CA GLN A 67 -1.24 2.58 -16.10
C GLN A 67 -1.71 1.38 -15.26
N GLN A 68 -1.77 0.19 -15.86
CA GLN A 68 -1.96 -1.05 -15.11
C GLN A 68 -0.79 -1.33 -14.16
N LEU A 69 0.44 -1.02 -14.58
CA LEU A 69 1.63 -1.18 -13.74
C LEU A 69 1.54 -0.43 -12.42
N ALA A 70 1.09 0.82 -12.47
CA ALA A 70 0.99 1.66 -11.28
C ALA A 70 -0.01 1.10 -10.25
N ILE A 71 -1.13 0.54 -10.73
CA ILE A 71 -2.14 -0.10 -9.89
C ILE A 71 -1.58 -1.39 -9.29
N LEU A 72 -0.93 -2.22 -10.11
CA LEU A 72 -0.36 -3.50 -9.69
C LEU A 72 0.80 -3.32 -8.69
N ASP A 73 1.63 -2.29 -8.87
CA ASP A 73 2.72 -1.95 -7.96
C ASP A 73 2.20 -1.45 -6.60
N ALA A 74 1.11 -0.67 -6.60
CA ALA A 74 0.45 -0.25 -5.36
C ALA A 74 -0.10 -1.45 -4.60
N SER A 75 -0.87 -2.33 -5.27
CA SER A 75 -1.40 -3.55 -4.65
C SER A 75 -0.31 -4.51 -4.17
N ARG A 76 0.80 -4.62 -4.91
CA ARG A 76 1.98 -5.42 -4.50
C ARG A 76 2.57 -4.90 -3.19
N ARG A 77 2.72 -3.58 -3.06
CA ARG A 77 3.29 -2.94 -1.86
C ARG A 77 2.41 -3.14 -0.62
N GLU A 78 1.09 -3.03 -0.79
CA GLU A 78 0.13 -3.32 0.28
C GLU A 78 0.18 -4.79 0.71
N MET A 79 0.30 -5.71 -0.26
CA MET A 79 0.45 -7.13 0.02
C MET A 79 1.78 -7.43 0.72
N GLU A 80 2.91 -6.86 0.32
CA GLU A 80 4.20 -7.05 1.01
C GLU A 80 4.13 -6.66 2.50
N VAL A 81 3.39 -5.59 2.82
CA VAL A 81 3.12 -5.20 4.22
C VAL A 81 2.31 -6.27 4.93
N MET A 82 1.25 -6.81 4.31
CA MET A 82 0.48 -7.91 4.89
C MET A 82 1.36 -9.15 5.12
N LEU A 83 2.24 -9.48 4.17
CA LEU A 83 3.09 -10.67 4.21
C LEU A 83 4.01 -10.61 5.42
N HIS A 84 4.66 -9.46 5.62
CA HIS A 84 5.52 -9.19 6.76
C HIS A 84 4.80 -9.29 8.11
N LEU A 85 3.48 -9.12 8.14
CA LEU A 85 2.67 -9.19 9.37
C LEU A 85 2.11 -10.58 9.65
N ILE A 86 2.03 -11.46 8.64
CA ILE A 86 1.46 -12.81 8.77
C ILE A 86 2.54 -13.88 8.92
N SER A 87 3.73 -13.65 8.35
CA SER A 87 4.92 -14.53 8.40
C SER A 87 5.67 -14.43 9.72
#